data_AF-A0A329RDX0-F1
#
_entry.id   AF-A0A329RDX0-F1
#
_cell.length_a   1.000
_cell.length_b   1.000
_cell.length_c   1.000
_cell.angle_alpha   90.00
_cell.angle_beta   90.00
_cell.angle_gamma   90.00
#
_symmetry.space_group_name_H-M   'P 1'
#
loop_
_entity.id
_entity.type
_entity.pdbx_description
1 polymer ?
#
loop_
_entity_poly.entity_id
_entity_poly.type
_entity_poly.pdbx_seq_one_letter_code
_entity_poly.pdbx_strand_id
1 'polypeptide(L)'
;MEYMKVFGCSAYVHITEQYRDKLDARARLCMYLGIPDHKKGYRLMELNTHAIVYSRDVIFKEDEFPSLANLCLLARSGIEKHLPIRSMNVEVNYPPKPCVLSAAAANSLELLADQLVAETLSASDEFISRGCVVDKVQWKTLKKKDNITAYRSRSWRTSKSRPRISSADTDALAKSPEKPEFYPITEKNIKSALSSSYLGVSATCPEASDFKTRSLDVLEQKVMEKSRSDHVLMVFCTGSVPGSVEDAALGFLADTEARTKTRTSKCTDANVDDAKILARIEGPSFDDPFRFLGVKWLTLSTPGAAKYFIKSRDYLILESSGMALDSDGERFCYLLSHSIALDEVPEFESFGFARQTFSACHIIRPSDTEREVKVFSRGFTDSV
;
A
#
# COMPACT_ATOMS: atom_id res chain seq x y z
N MET A 1 -11.51 -45.08 -11.96
CA MET A 1 -11.28 -43.64 -11.71
C MET A 1 -12.37 -43.15 -10.77
N GLU A 2 -12.30 -43.47 -9.48
CA GLU A 2 -13.31 -43.07 -8.48
C GLU A 2 -12.62 -42.67 -7.16
N TYR A 3 -11.85 -41.58 -7.14
CA TYR A 3 -11.21 -41.16 -5.88
C TYR A 3 -11.12 -39.63 -5.70
N MET A 4 -11.86 -38.84 -6.48
CA MET A 4 -11.93 -37.39 -6.25
C MET A 4 -13.32 -37.03 -5.74
N LYS A 5 -13.36 -36.47 -4.52
CA LYS A 5 -14.57 -35.96 -3.87
C LYS A 5 -14.71 -34.47 -4.14
N VAL A 6 -15.95 -33.98 -4.24
CA VAL A 6 -16.23 -32.54 -4.43
C VAL A 6 -15.68 -31.74 -3.25
N PHE A 7 -14.72 -30.85 -3.54
CA PHE A 7 -14.14 -29.97 -2.53
C PHE A 7 -15.24 -29.10 -1.87
N GLY A 8 -15.17 -28.94 -0.55
CA GLY A 8 -16.10 -28.09 0.20
C GLY A 8 -17.45 -28.74 0.52
N CYS A 9 -17.69 -29.98 0.09
CA CYS A 9 -18.92 -30.69 0.43
C CYS A 9 -19.00 -31.06 1.91
N SER A 10 -20.23 -31.30 2.37
CA SER A 10 -20.53 -31.84 3.70
C SER A 10 -19.94 -33.24 3.85
N ALA A 11 -19.25 -33.46 4.96
CA ALA A 11 -18.56 -34.69 5.27
C ALA A 11 -18.79 -35.08 6.73
N TYR A 12 -19.34 -36.27 6.96
CA TYR A 12 -19.63 -36.79 8.29
C TYR A 12 -18.51 -37.71 8.75
N VAL A 13 -17.80 -37.30 9.80
CA VAL A 13 -16.67 -38.04 10.39
C VAL A 13 -17.18 -38.84 11.60
N HIS A 14 -16.90 -40.13 11.64
CA HIS A 14 -17.33 -40.98 12.76
C HIS A 14 -16.63 -40.59 14.08
N ILE A 15 -17.39 -40.50 15.19
CA ILE A 15 -16.84 -40.33 16.54
C ILE A 15 -16.73 -41.70 17.19
N THR A 16 -15.51 -42.10 17.55
CA THR A 16 -15.27 -43.38 18.24
C THR A 16 -15.87 -43.38 19.64
N GLU A 17 -16.30 -44.56 20.09
CA GLU A 17 -17.02 -44.74 21.37
C GLU A 17 -16.28 -44.21 22.61
N GLN A 18 -14.95 -44.12 22.55
CA GLN A 18 -14.10 -43.59 23.62
C GLN A 18 -14.27 -42.08 23.87
N TYR A 19 -14.84 -41.34 22.92
CA TYR A 19 -15.02 -39.89 23.00
C TYR A 19 -16.50 -39.48 22.95
N ARG A 20 -17.44 -40.41 23.23
CA ARG A 20 -18.88 -40.14 23.24
C ARG A 20 -19.58 -40.88 24.37
N ASP A 21 -20.52 -40.22 25.05
CA ASP A 21 -21.45 -40.88 25.96
C ASP A 21 -22.60 -41.57 25.19
N LYS A 22 -23.43 -42.33 25.91
CA LYS A 22 -24.53 -43.13 25.30
C LYS A 22 -25.53 -42.28 24.49
N LEU A 23 -25.66 -41.00 24.84
CA LEU A 23 -26.58 -40.04 24.20
C LEU A 23 -25.89 -39.06 23.23
N ASP A 24 -24.57 -39.11 23.09
CA ASP A 24 -23.83 -38.18 22.23
C ASP A 24 -23.93 -38.54 20.74
N ALA A 25 -23.76 -37.53 19.90
CA ALA A 25 -23.74 -37.67 18.45
C ALA A 25 -22.67 -38.68 18.00
N ARG A 26 -23.01 -39.54 17.03
CA ARG A 26 -22.12 -40.60 16.53
C ARG A 26 -21.26 -40.17 15.33
N ALA A 27 -21.48 -38.96 14.82
CA ALA A 27 -20.73 -38.37 13.73
C ALA A 27 -20.66 -36.84 13.87
N ARG A 28 -19.56 -36.26 13.39
CA ARG A 28 -19.33 -34.81 13.33
C ARG A 28 -19.49 -34.33 11.92
N LEU A 29 -20.30 -33.29 11.72
CA LEU A 29 -20.42 -32.62 10.44
C LEU A 29 -19.20 -31.72 10.20
N CYS A 30 -18.50 -32.00 9.12
CA CYS A 30 -17.30 -31.31 8.68
C CYS A 30 -17.42 -30.88 7.22
N MET A 31 -16.53 -30.01 6.79
CA MET A 31 -16.32 -29.66 5.38
C MET A 31 -15.08 -30.39 4.85
N TYR A 32 -15.18 -30.98 3.66
CA TYR A 32 -14.04 -31.62 3.00
C TYR A 32 -13.05 -30.60 2.41
N LEU A 33 -11.76 -30.73 2.76
CA LEU A 33 -10.69 -29.82 2.31
C LEU A 33 -9.66 -30.48 1.37
N GLY A 34 -9.72 -31.80 1.15
CA GLY A 34 -8.77 -32.50 0.28
C GLY A 34 -8.02 -33.64 0.96
N ILE A 35 -6.98 -34.12 0.28
CA ILE A 35 -6.09 -35.20 0.76
C ILE A 35 -4.75 -34.56 1.18
N PRO A 36 -4.25 -34.79 2.41
CA PRO A 36 -2.99 -34.22 2.87
C PRO A 36 -1.77 -35.02 2.37
N ASP A 37 -0.66 -34.32 2.09
CA ASP A 37 0.55 -34.90 1.50
C ASP A 37 1.28 -35.92 2.40
N HIS A 38 1.11 -35.83 3.72
CA HIS A 38 1.89 -36.59 4.70
C HIS A 38 1.05 -37.45 5.65
N LYS A 39 -0.27 -37.62 5.40
CA LYS A 39 -1.15 -38.45 6.26
C LYS A 39 -2.13 -39.27 5.41
N LYS A 40 -2.31 -40.54 5.77
CA LYS A 40 -3.36 -41.38 5.17
C LYS A 40 -4.73 -40.95 5.72
N GLY A 41 -5.57 -40.35 4.88
CA GLY A 41 -6.95 -39.93 5.19
C GLY A 41 -7.34 -38.66 4.46
N TYR A 42 -8.49 -38.11 4.80
CA TYR A 42 -9.00 -36.85 4.29
C TYR A 42 -8.74 -35.73 5.30
N ARG A 43 -8.43 -34.53 4.81
CA ARG A 43 -8.36 -33.29 5.58
C ARG A 43 -9.75 -32.68 5.61
N LEU A 44 -10.28 -32.43 6.79
CA LEU A 44 -11.61 -31.87 6.99
C LEU A 44 -11.56 -30.72 7.99
N MET A 45 -12.54 -29.82 7.93
CA MET A 45 -12.75 -28.78 8.93
C MET A 45 -14.07 -29.01 9.65
N GLU A 46 -14.05 -29.12 10.98
CA GLU A 46 -15.30 -29.17 11.75
C GLU A 46 -16.00 -27.82 11.72
N LEU A 47 -17.30 -27.80 11.43
CA LEU A 47 -18.04 -26.55 11.23
C LEU A 47 -18.30 -25.76 12.50
N ASN A 48 -18.30 -26.40 13.66
CA ASN A 48 -18.62 -25.75 14.94
C ASN A 48 -17.38 -25.15 15.62
N THR A 49 -16.23 -25.82 15.52
CA THR A 49 -14.99 -25.39 16.20
C THR A 49 -13.92 -24.87 15.24
N HIS A 50 -14.10 -25.10 13.94
CA HIS A 50 -13.10 -24.86 12.89
C HIS A 50 -11.79 -25.63 13.07
N ALA A 51 -11.78 -26.64 13.94
CA ALA A 51 -10.63 -27.52 14.09
C ALA A 51 -10.41 -28.33 12.80
N ILE A 52 -9.15 -28.44 12.38
CA ILE A 52 -8.77 -29.34 11.29
C ILE A 52 -8.72 -30.76 11.82
N VAL A 53 -9.55 -31.63 11.23
CA VAL A 53 -9.64 -33.05 11.56
C VAL A 53 -9.10 -33.85 10.39
N TYR A 54 -8.41 -34.94 10.70
CA TYR A 54 -7.95 -35.92 9.72
C TYR A 54 -8.63 -37.25 9.99
N SER A 55 -9.36 -37.80 9.02
CA SER A 55 -10.02 -39.11 9.17
C SER A 55 -10.04 -39.87 7.86
N ARG A 56 -9.97 -41.19 7.95
CA ARG A 56 -10.19 -42.11 6.81
C ARG A 56 -11.66 -42.52 6.70
N ASP A 57 -12.35 -42.54 7.84
CA ASP A 57 -13.73 -42.99 7.96
C ASP A 57 -14.64 -41.76 7.86
N VAL A 58 -14.97 -41.41 6.61
CA VAL A 58 -15.75 -40.23 6.25
C VAL A 58 -16.85 -40.60 5.27
N ILE A 59 -18.06 -40.14 5.55
CA ILE A 59 -19.19 -40.23 4.61
C ILE A 59 -19.39 -38.86 3.97
N PHE A 60 -19.23 -38.78 2.65
CA PHE A 60 -19.37 -37.55 1.88
C PHE A 60 -20.80 -37.37 1.35
N LYS A 61 -21.30 -36.15 1.43
CA LYS A 61 -22.53 -35.68 0.79
C LYS A 61 -22.15 -34.62 -0.23
N GLU A 62 -21.76 -35.07 -1.41
CA GLU A 62 -21.15 -34.21 -2.45
C GLU A 62 -22.11 -33.16 -3.02
N ASP A 63 -23.42 -33.37 -2.88
CA ASP A 63 -24.48 -32.43 -3.28
C ASP A 63 -24.88 -31.44 -2.16
N GLU A 64 -24.35 -31.61 -0.96
CA GLU A 64 -24.65 -30.76 0.19
C GLU A 64 -23.43 -29.91 0.55
N PHE A 65 -23.64 -28.61 0.71
CA PHE A 65 -22.60 -27.68 1.14
C PHE A 65 -23.01 -27.06 2.48
N PRO A 66 -22.18 -27.20 3.52
CA PRO A 66 -22.56 -26.71 4.84
C PRO A 66 -22.57 -25.18 4.86
N SER A 67 -23.60 -24.62 5.50
CA SER A 67 -23.68 -23.18 5.71
C SER A 67 -22.55 -22.72 6.63
N LEU A 68 -21.73 -21.79 6.15
CA LEU A 68 -20.66 -21.14 6.92
C LEU A 68 -21.18 -19.95 7.74
N ALA A 69 -22.50 -19.80 7.90
CA ALA A 69 -23.10 -18.67 8.63
C ALA A 69 -22.59 -18.54 10.08
N ASN A 70 -22.20 -19.66 10.71
CA ASN A 70 -21.64 -19.67 12.07
C ASN A 70 -20.19 -19.18 12.17
N LEU A 71 -19.42 -19.10 11.05
CA LEU A 71 -18.09 -18.47 11.05
C LEU A 71 -18.16 -16.99 11.40
N CYS A 72 -19.22 -16.30 10.98
CA CYS A 72 -19.42 -14.88 11.28
C CYS A 72 -19.89 -14.60 12.71
N LEU A 73 -20.47 -15.58 13.40
CA LEU A 73 -21.04 -15.42 14.76
C LEU A 73 -20.04 -15.73 15.87
N LEU A 74 -19.17 -16.73 15.67
CA LEU A 74 -18.08 -17.04 16.61
C LEU A 74 -16.92 -16.04 16.52
N ALA A 75 -16.68 -15.45 15.35
CA ALA A 75 -15.78 -14.29 15.22
C ALA A 75 -16.28 -13.04 15.97
N ARG A 76 -17.57 -13.00 16.36
CA ARG A 76 -18.18 -11.90 17.11
C ARG A 76 -18.40 -12.22 18.60
N SER A 77 -18.27 -13.47 19.02
CA SER A 77 -18.49 -13.89 20.41
C SER A 77 -17.27 -14.65 20.93
N GLY A 78 -16.32 -13.87 21.47
CA GLY A 78 -15.12 -14.40 22.13
C GLY A 78 -15.48 -15.20 23.38
N ILE A 79 -15.70 -16.50 23.23
CA ILE A 79 -15.77 -17.44 24.36
C ILE A 79 -14.53 -18.34 24.28
N GLU A 80 -13.47 -17.90 24.95
CA GLU A 80 -12.33 -18.75 25.31
C GLU A 80 -12.77 -19.82 26.32
N LYS A 81 -12.25 -21.05 26.16
CA LYS A 81 -12.06 -21.96 27.29
C LYS A 81 -10.61 -22.46 27.34
N HIS A 82 -9.94 -22.00 28.42
CA HIS A 82 -8.76 -22.52 29.13
C HIS A 82 -7.31 -22.18 28.68
N LEU A 83 -6.80 -21.06 29.28
CA LEU A 83 -5.60 -20.82 30.14
C LEU A 83 -4.15 -21.26 29.73
N PRO A 84 -3.09 -20.59 30.27
CA PRO A 84 -2.88 -19.16 30.52
C PRO A 84 -1.59 -18.66 29.84
N ILE A 85 -1.64 -17.54 29.13
CA ILE A 85 -0.48 -16.66 29.00
C ILE A 85 -0.99 -15.27 29.38
N ARG A 86 -0.31 -14.63 30.34
CA ARG A 86 -0.50 -13.21 30.65
C ARG A 86 -0.19 -12.40 29.39
N SER A 87 -1.17 -12.22 28.52
CA SER A 87 -1.15 -11.16 27.52
C SER A 87 -1.80 -9.95 28.19
N MET A 88 -1.09 -8.82 28.19
CA MET A 88 -1.72 -7.55 28.51
C MET A 88 -2.85 -7.35 27.49
N ASN A 89 -4.10 -7.41 27.94
CA ASN A 89 -5.26 -7.06 27.12
C ASN A 89 -5.18 -5.55 26.83
N VAL A 90 -4.46 -5.18 25.78
CA VAL A 90 -4.69 -3.90 25.12
C VAL A 90 -6.02 -4.06 24.41
N GLU A 91 -7.03 -3.30 24.84
CA GLU A 91 -8.31 -3.24 24.16
C GLU A 91 -8.08 -2.65 22.76
N VAL A 92 -7.93 -3.52 21.77
CA VAL A 92 -7.65 -3.11 20.39
C VAL A 92 -8.92 -2.50 19.80
N ASN A 93 -8.91 -1.18 19.58
CA ASN A 93 -10.02 -0.47 18.95
C ASN A 93 -10.13 -0.87 17.48
N TYR A 94 -11.11 -1.72 17.16
CA TYR A 94 -11.42 -2.15 15.81
C TYR A 94 -12.89 -1.86 15.44
N PRO A 95 -13.18 -1.23 14.29
CA PRO A 95 -12.23 -0.64 13.36
C PRO A 95 -11.49 0.56 14.01
N PRO A 96 -10.29 0.92 13.50
CA PRO A 96 -9.54 2.05 14.04
C PRO A 96 -10.38 3.33 13.93
N LYS A 97 -10.36 4.09 15.02
CA LYS A 97 -11.06 5.38 15.13
C LYS A 97 -10.19 6.48 14.54
N PRO A 98 -10.79 7.56 14.00
CA PRO A 98 -10.04 8.75 13.65
C PRO A 98 -9.17 9.23 14.82
N CYS A 99 -7.92 9.60 14.51
CA CYS A 99 -6.93 10.04 15.49
C CYS A 99 -6.54 11.50 15.24
N VAL A 100 -6.18 12.18 16.33
CA VAL A 100 -5.67 13.55 16.27
C VAL A 100 -4.15 13.47 16.26
N LEU A 101 -3.54 13.87 15.13
CA LEU A 101 -2.09 13.95 15.02
C LEU A 101 -1.57 15.18 15.76
N SER A 102 -0.44 15.04 16.44
CA SER A 102 0.32 16.20 16.93
C SER A 102 0.86 17.00 15.75
N ALA A 103 1.11 18.30 15.93
CA ALA A 103 1.70 19.15 14.89
C ALA A 103 3.05 18.59 14.39
N ALA A 104 3.86 18.02 15.28
CA ALA A 104 5.14 17.41 14.92
C ALA A 104 4.94 16.13 14.09
N ALA A 105 3.97 15.28 14.43
CA ALA A 105 3.66 14.08 13.66
C ALA A 105 3.11 14.43 12.27
N ALA A 106 2.21 15.41 12.19
CA ALA A 106 1.68 15.92 10.93
C ALA A 106 2.79 16.46 10.01
N ASN A 107 3.67 17.32 10.52
CA ASN A 107 4.80 17.85 9.76
C ASN A 107 5.78 16.76 9.31
N SER A 108 5.98 15.72 10.13
CA SER A 108 6.87 14.60 9.78
C SER A 108 6.30 13.75 8.64
N LEU A 109 4.98 13.53 8.64
CA LEU A 109 4.27 12.83 7.57
C LEU A 109 4.23 13.67 6.28
N GLU A 110 4.03 14.98 6.39
CA GLU A 110 4.12 15.90 5.25
C GLU A 110 5.51 15.87 4.61
N LEU A 111 6.58 15.97 5.42
CA LEU A 111 7.95 15.87 4.93
C LEU A 111 8.24 14.51 4.26
N LEU A 112 7.73 13.42 4.83
CA LEU A 112 7.86 12.09 4.24
C LEU A 112 7.16 12.00 2.87
N ALA A 113 5.96 12.56 2.75
CA ALA A 113 5.24 12.61 1.49
C ALA A 113 6.02 13.40 0.42
N ASP A 114 6.49 14.60 0.78
CA ASP A 114 7.31 15.45 -0.08
C ASP A 114 8.55 14.72 -0.60
N GLN A 115 9.27 14.02 0.29
CA GLN A 115 10.47 13.27 -0.07
C GLN A 115 10.17 12.11 -1.04
N LEU A 116 9.09 11.35 -0.79
CA LEU A 116 8.70 10.22 -1.64
C LEU A 116 8.23 10.67 -3.03
N VAL A 117 7.50 11.79 -3.12
CA VAL A 117 7.09 12.40 -4.39
C VAL A 117 8.31 12.94 -5.13
N ALA A 118 9.19 13.70 -4.46
CA ALA A 118 10.39 14.26 -5.07
C ALA A 118 11.35 13.16 -5.58
N GLU A 119 11.54 12.08 -4.82
CA GLU A 119 12.34 10.93 -5.27
C GLU A 119 11.76 10.28 -6.54
N THR A 120 10.43 10.15 -6.60
CA THR A 120 9.75 9.57 -7.76
C THR A 120 9.79 10.50 -8.97
N LEU A 121 9.63 11.80 -8.75
CA LEU A 121 9.76 12.83 -9.76
C LEU A 121 11.15 12.81 -10.38
N SER A 122 12.20 12.84 -9.56
CA SER A 122 13.60 12.76 -9.99
C SER A 122 13.89 11.48 -10.80
N ALA A 123 13.38 10.33 -10.34
CA ALA A 123 13.52 9.07 -11.10
C ALA A 123 12.78 9.12 -12.46
N SER A 124 11.66 9.83 -12.53
CA SER A 124 10.93 10.05 -13.77
C SER A 124 11.68 10.99 -14.72
N ASP A 125 12.27 12.07 -14.21
CA ASP A 125 13.03 13.04 -15.02
C ASP A 125 14.29 12.39 -15.55
N GLU A 126 14.99 11.60 -14.72
CA GLU A 126 16.13 10.80 -15.16
C GLU A 126 15.73 9.83 -16.28
N PHE A 127 14.59 9.15 -16.15
CA PHE A 127 14.09 8.26 -17.19
C PHE A 127 13.79 8.98 -18.51
N ILE A 128 13.18 10.17 -18.44
CA ILE A 128 12.89 11.02 -19.60
C ILE A 128 14.19 11.51 -20.24
N SER A 129 15.16 11.98 -19.43
CA SER A 129 16.45 12.49 -19.91
C SER A 129 17.27 11.43 -20.66
N ARG A 130 17.08 10.15 -20.33
CA ARG A 130 17.68 8.99 -21.02
C ARG A 130 16.89 8.55 -22.27
N GLY A 131 15.94 9.37 -22.72
CA GLY A 131 15.11 9.11 -23.90
C GLY A 131 14.02 8.08 -23.68
N CYS A 132 13.53 7.92 -22.45
CA CYS A 132 12.50 6.93 -22.09
C CYS A 132 12.90 5.48 -22.42
N VAL A 133 14.21 5.18 -22.41
CA VAL A 133 14.75 3.85 -22.69
C VAL A 133 15.01 3.10 -21.39
N VAL A 134 14.42 1.91 -21.27
CA VAL A 134 14.61 1.05 -20.10
C VAL A 134 15.91 0.26 -20.21
N ASP A 135 16.77 0.39 -19.19
CA ASP A 135 17.94 -0.46 -19.03
C ASP A 135 17.53 -1.91 -18.72
N LYS A 136 17.67 -2.79 -19.71
CA LYS A 136 17.32 -4.22 -19.61
C LYS A 136 18.27 -5.03 -18.70
N VAL A 137 19.44 -4.48 -18.36
CA VAL A 137 20.38 -5.06 -17.40
C VAL A 137 19.83 -4.88 -15.99
N GLN A 138 19.41 -3.68 -15.63
CA GLN A 138 18.84 -3.40 -14.31
C GLN A 138 17.39 -3.88 -14.17
N TRP A 139 16.61 -3.83 -15.26
CA TRP A 139 15.17 -4.06 -15.22
C TRP A 139 14.74 -5.25 -16.07
N LYS A 140 13.80 -6.04 -15.54
CA LYS A 140 13.13 -7.14 -16.23
C LYS A 140 11.67 -6.78 -16.44
N THR A 141 11.20 -6.82 -17.69
CA THR A 141 9.78 -6.64 -18.00
C THR A 141 8.94 -7.69 -17.27
N LEU A 142 7.89 -7.23 -16.59
CA LEU A 142 6.92 -8.07 -15.89
C LEU A 142 5.70 -8.33 -16.75
N LYS A 143 5.07 -7.25 -17.22
CA LYS A 143 3.80 -7.30 -17.93
C LYS A 143 3.69 -6.09 -18.84
N LYS A 144 3.13 -6.31 -20.01
CA LYS A 144 2.66 -5.24 -20.90
C LYS A 144 1.15 -5.38 -21.01
N LYS A 145 0.43 -4.29 -20.81
CA LYS A 145 -1.01 -4.23 -20.99
C LYS A 145 -1.32 -2.90 -21.67
N ASP A 146 -1.96 -2.98 -22.84
CA ASP A 146 -2.25 -1.80 -23.66
C ASP A 146 -0.96 -0.99 -23.90
N ASN A 147 -0.98 0.30 -23.58
CA ASN A 147 0.15 1.23 -23.72
C ASN A 147 1.01 1.34 -22.46
N ILE A 148 0.79 0.52 -21.43
CA ILE A 148 1.56 0.52 -20.18
C ILE A 148 2.44 -0.73 -20.09
N THR A 149 3.70 -0.53 -19.71
CA THR A 149 4.64 -1.61 -19.43
C THR A 149 5.17 -1.51 -17.99
N ALA A 150 5.07 -2.62 -17.26
CA ALA A 150 5.60 -2.78 -15.92
C ALA A 150 6.93 -3.54 -15.93
N TYR A 151 7.87 -3.12 -15.09
CA TYR A 151 9.20 -3.68 -14.95
C TYR A 151 9.53 -3.92 -13.48
N ARG A 152 10.32 -4.96 -13.20
CA ARG A 152 10.91 -5.20 -11.88
C ARG A 152 12.42 -5.08 -11.90
N SER A 153 13.00 -4.61 -10.80
CA SER A 153 14.44 -4.59 -10.61
C SER A 153 15.00 -6.02 -10.58
N ARG A 154 16.20 -6.22 -11.10
CA ARG A 154 16.95 -7.47 -10.91
C ARG A 154 17.70 -7.41 -9.58
N SER A 155 17.61 -8.48 -8.79
CA SER A 155 18.17 -8.62 -7.43
C SER A 155 19.72 -8.69 -7.38
N TRP A 156 20.44 -8.26 -8.42
CA TRP A 156 21.90 -8.22 -8.29
C TRP A 156 22.26 -7.08 -7.35
N ARG A 157 22.43 -7.44 -6.07
CA ARG A 157 22.99 -6.68 -4.94
C ARG A 157 23.16 -5.21 -5.25
N THR A 158 22.32 -4.38 -4.61
CA THR A 158 22.51 -2.94 -4.42
C THR A 158 23.90 -2.52 -4.88
N SER A 159 23.97 -1.83 -6.02
CA SER A 159 25.23 -1.31 -6.53
C SER A 159 25.85 -0.49 -5.40
N LYS A 160 26.77 -1.10 -4.64
CA LYS A 160 27.77 -0.36 -3.89
C LYS A 160 28.50 0.36 -5.01
N SER A 161 28.13 1.61 -5.23
CA SER A 161 28.87 2.51 -6.10
C SER A 161 30.34 2.37 -5.70
N ARG A 162 31.14 1.70 -6.53
CA ARG A 162 32.58 1.86 -6.43
C ARG A 162 32.83 3.27 -6.96
N PRO A 163 33.45 4.17 -6.18
CA PRO A 163 33.81 5.46 -6.71
C PRO A 163 34.78 5.23 -7.86
N ARG A 164 34.33 5.44 -9.10
CA ARG A 164 35.24 5.58 -10.23
C ARG A 164 35.82 6.98 -10.11
N ILE A 165 37.04 7.04 -9.61
CA ILE A 165 37.90 8.19 -9.88
C ILE A 165 38.14 8.17 -11.38
N SER A 166 37.59 9.15 -12.09
CA SER A 166 37.94 9.43 -13.48
C SER A 166 38.24 10.90 -13.61
N SER A 167 39.51 11.13 -13.92
CA SER A 167 40.16 12.28 -14.53
C SER A 167 39.26 13.41 -15.02
N ALA A 168 39.70 14.62 -14.68
CA ALA A 168 39.19 15.91 -15.11
C ALA A 168 38.94 16.04 -16.63
N ASP A 169 38.10 17.03 -16.91
CA ASP A 169 37.84 17.71 -18.19
C ASP A 169 36.78 17.10 -19.12
N THR A 170 35.52 17.49 -18.90
CA THR A 170 34.70 18.21 -19.90
C THR A 170 33.43 18.78 -19.25
N ASP A 171 33.32 20.10 -19.20
CA ASP A 171 32.15 20.84 -18.72
C ASP A 171 30.96 20.61 -19.66
N ALA A 172 29.93 19.94 -19.16
CA ALA A 172 28.57 20.07 -19.64
C ALA A 172 27.69 20.45 -18.44
N LEU A 173 27.10 21.64 -18.51
CA LEU A 173 26.28 22.24 -17.45
C LEU A 173 25.00 21.41 -17.23
N ALA A 174 25.08 20.37 -16.40
CA ALA A 174 23.92 19.63 -15.92
C ALA A 174 23.13 20.53 -14.96
N LYS A 175 21.86 20.82 -15.28
CA LYS A 175 20.94 21.53 -14.37
C LYS A 175 20.76 20.69 -13.10
N SER A 176 20.89 21.37 -11.95
CA SER A 176 20.69 20.80 -10.62
C SER A 176 19.21 20.44 -10.42
N PRO A 177 18.88 19.27 -9.83
CA PRO A 177 17.50 18.95 -9.49
C PRO A 177 17.01 19.89 -8.37
N GLU A 178 15.90 20.59 -8.58
CA GLU A 178 15.26 21.48 -7.60
C GLU A 178 13.91 20.91 -7.14
N LYS A 179 13.51 21.28 -5.91
CA LYS A 179 12.28 20.83 -5.24
C LYS A 179 11.03 21.18 -6.08
N PRO A 180 10.06 20.27 -6.26
CA PRO A 180 8.80 20.62 -6.92
C PRO A 180 8.06 21.71 -6.14
N GLU A 181 7.54 22.71 -6.85
CA GLU A 181 6.70 23.75 -6.27
C GLU A 181 5.25 23.25 -6.21
N PHE A 182 4.76 23.00 -4.98
CA PHE A 182 3.35 22.75 -4.72
C PHE A 182 2.56 24.07 -4.69
N TYR A 183 1.28 24.03 -5.07
CA TYR A 183 0.41 25.22 -5.02
C TYR A 183 0.36 25.81 -3.59
N PRO A 184 0.56 27.14 -3.46
CA PRO A 184 0.58 27.82 -2.16
C PRO A 184 -0.79 27.82 -1.48
N ILE A 185 -0.80 27.79 -0.14
CA ILE A 185 -2.02 27.90 0.70
C ILE A 185 -2.28 29.39 0.98
N THR A 186 -3.40 29.94 0.51
CA THR A 186 -3.74 31.36 0.73
C THR A 186 -4.26 31.72 2.13
N GLU A 187 -4.25 30.82 3.13
CA GLU A 187 -4.80 31.12 4.48
C GLU A 187 -3.83 31.05 5.67
N LYS A 188 -2.51 30.84 5.46
CA LYS A 188 -1.50 30.96 6.56
C LYS A 188 -0.76 32.31 6.61
N ASN A 189 -1.07 33.26 5.73
CA ASN A 189 -0.36 34.54 5.60
C ASN A 189 -1.03 35.73 6.31
N ILE A 190 -1.38 35.60 7.61
CA ILE A 190 -1.71 36.77 8.44
C ILE A 190 -0.84 36.87 9.71
N LYS A 191 -0.13 35.80 10.12
CA LYS A 191 0.80 35.87 11.26
C LYS A 191 2.29 35.99 10.87
N SER A 192 2.68 35.58 9.67
CA SER A 192 4.05 35.75 9.14
C SER A 192 4.28 37.11 8.48
N ALA A 193 3.20 37.75 7.99
CA ALA A 193 3.26 39.01 7.25
C ALA A 193 3.49 40.27 8.11
N LEU A 194 3.57 40.14 9.45
CA LEU A 194 3.85 41.26 10.36
C LEU A 194 5.32 41.34 10.82
N SER A 195 6.22 40.49 10.31
CA SER A 195 7.63 40.44 10.76
C SER A 195 8.66 41.06 9.80
N SER A 196 8.32 41.46 8.57
CA SER A 196 9.34 41.86 7.59
C SER A 196 9.09 43.17 6.85
N SER A 197 8.25 44.06 7.38
CA SER A 197 8.24 45.46 6.94
C SER A 197 9.06 46.33 7.90
N TYR A 198 10.39 46.21 7.88
CA TYR A 198 11.26 47.29 8.35
C TYR A 198 12.43 47.49 7.39
N LEU A 199 12.39 48.64 6.73
CA LEU A 199 13.50 49.24 5.99
C LEU A 199 14.70 49.46 6.93
N GLY A 200 15.88 49.17 6.39
CA GLY A 200 17.12 49.90 6.67
C GLY A 200 17.89 49.46 7.92
N VAL A 201 19.04 48.82 7.71
CA VAL A 201 20.37 49.26 8.15
C VAL A 201 21.41 48.21 7.71
N SER A 202 22.49 48.71 7.12
CA SER A 202 23.67 47.97 6.67
C SER A 202 24.45 47.39 7.86
N ALA A 203 24.79 46.10 7.80
CA ALA A 203 25.97 45.53 8.44
C ALA A 203 26.32 44.18 7.80
N THR A 204 27.60 44.02 7.48
CA THR A 204 28.27 42.93 6.75
C THR A 204 27.99 41.51 7.26
N CYS A 205 27.67 40.58 6.36
CA CYS A 205 27.60 39.13 6.63
C CYS A 205 28.87 38.40 6.13
N PRO A 206 29.45 37.46 6.91
CA PRO A 206 30.36 36.46 6.38
C PRO A 206 29.58 35.26 5.79
N GLU A 207 29.96 34.93 4.56
CA GLU A 207 29.99 33.63 3.86
C GLU A 207 28.73 32.72 3.79
N ALA A 208 28.23 32.61 2.55
CA ALA A 208 27.07 31.87 2.09
C ALA A 208 27.34 30.37 1.78
N SER A 209 28.14 29.68 2.59
CA SER A 209 28.54 28.28 2.32
C SER A 209 27.67 27.23 3.03
N ASP A 210 26.98 27.56 4.12
CA ASP A 210 26.26 26.56 4.95
C ASP A 210 24.83 26.24 4.49
N PHE A 211 24.23 27.07 3.62
CA PHE A 211 22.82 26.89 3.22
C PHE A 211 22.64 25.91 2.03
N LYS A 212 23.67 25.73 1.20
CA LYS A 212 23.64 24.82 0.04
C LYS A 212 23.84 23.36 0.42
N THR A 213 24.59 23.09 1.50
CA THR A 213 24.92 21.74 1.95
C THR A 213 23.68 20.98 2.45
N ARG A 214 22.71 21.71 3.01
CA ARG A 214 21.49 21.12 3.60
C ARG A 214 20.39 20.79 2.58
N SER A 215 20.36 21.44 1.41
CA SER A 215 19.35 21.18 0.37
C SER A 215 19.69 19.99 -0.53
N LEU A 216 20.98 19.67 -0.67
CA LEU A 216 21.48 18.55 -1.48
C LEU A 216 21.26 17.20 -0.75
N ASP A 217 21.37 17.19 0.58
CA ASP A 217 21.13 16.00 1.42
C ASP A 217 19.69 15.48 1.38
N VAL A 218 18.70 16.33 1.07
CA VAL A 218 17.27 15.96 1.02
C VAL A 218 16.94 15.17 -0.26
N LEU A 219 17.64 15.43 -1.37
CA LEU A 219 17.39 14.80 -2.67
C LEU A 219 18.16 13.48 -2.88
N GLU A 220 19.23 13.23 -2.11
CA GLU A 220 19.98 11.96 -2.14
C GLU A 220 19.38 10.88 -1.21
N GLN A 221 18.37 11.22 -0.42
CA GLN A 221 17.64 10.24 0.37
C GLN A 221 16.69 9.44 -0.54
N LYS A 222 17.16 8.28 -1.00
CA LYS A 222 16.32 7.21 -1.59
C LYS A 222 15.36 6.61 -0.55
N VAL A 223 14.44 7.41 -0.01
CA VAL A 223 13.52 7.05 1.07
C VAL A 223 12.67 5.84 0.70
N MET A 224 12.12 5.80 -0.51
CA MET A 224 11.32 4.66 -0.98
C MET A 224 12.18 3.40 -1.05
N GLU A 225 13.41 3.47 -1.59
CA GLU A 225 14.29 2.29 -1.62
C GLU A 225 14.72 1.82 -0.22
N LYS A 226 14.93 2.75 0.72
CA LYS A 226 15.32 2.47 2.10
C LYS A 226 14.18 1.89 2.94
N SER A 227 12.95 2.29 2.66
CA SER A 227 11.75 1.78 3.36
C SER A 227 11.37 0.35 2.96
N ARG A 228 11.96 -0.18 1.89
CA ARG A 228 11.70 -1.52 1.35
C ARG A 228 12.61 -2.57 1.98
N SER A 229 12.05 -3.72 2.36
CA SER A 229 12.81 -4.92 2.74
C SER A 229 13.75 -5.41 1.63
N ASP A 230 14.95 -5.89 1.97
CA ASP A 230 15.97 -6.31 0.99
C ASP A 230 15.50 -7.39 -0.01
N HIS A 231 14.57 -8.25 0.41
CA HIS A 231 14.05 -9.37 -0.38
C HIS A 231 12.91 -8.96 -1.33
N VAL A 232 12.25 -7.85 -1.07
CA VAL A 232 11.19 -7.29 -1.94
C VAL A 232 11.86 -6.66 -3.15
N LEU A 233 11.24 -6.62 -4.32
CA LEU A 233 11.83 -5.97 -5.50
C LEU A 233 11.17 -4.61 -5.75
N MET A 234 11.94 -3.66 -6.30
CA MET A 234 11.37 -2.45 -6.85
C MET A 234 10.65 -2.75 -8.16
N VAL A 235 9.52 -2.09 -8.36
CA VAL A 235 8.73 -2.11 -9.58
C VAL A 235 8.62 -0.68 -10.07
N PHE A 236 8.67 -0.49 -11.38
CA PHE A 236 8.22 0.75 -11.99
C PHE A 236 7.40 0.44 -13.24
N CYS A 237 6.47 1.33 -13.56
CA CYS A 237 5.61 1.26 -14.72
C CYS A 237 5.74 2.54 -15.52
N THR A 238 5.71 2.43 -16.84
CA THR A 238 5.65 3.59 -17.71
C THR A 238 4.78 3.30 -18.93
N GLY A 239 4.13 4.33 -19.45
CA GLY A 239 3.31 4.24 -20.65
C GLY A 239 2.58 5.53 -20.97
N SER A 240 1.67 5.47 -21.93
CA SER A 240 0.70 6.51 -22.20
C SER A 240 -0.72 6.02 -21.94
N VAL A 241 -1.60 6.93 -21.56
CA VAL A 241 -3.04 6.66 -21.36
C VAL A 241 -3.85 7.81 -21.95
N PRO A 242 -4.98 7.55 -22.63
CA PRO A 242 -5.87 8.61 -23.09
C PRO A 242 -6.44 9.42 -21.92
N GLY A 243 -6.46 10.74 -22.04
CA GLY A 243 -6.99 11.68 -21.05
C GLY A 243 -6.17 12.96 -20.93
N SER A 244 -6.61 13.83 -20.03
CA SER A 244 -5.86 15.00 -19.54
C SER A 244 -5.24 14.74 -18.17
N VAL A 245 -4.34 15.63 -17.74
CA VAL A 245 -3.76 15.57 -16.38
C VAL A 245 -4.83 15.76 -15.32
N GLU A 246 -5.82 16.61 -15.60
CA GLU A 246 -6.98 16.87 -14.76
C GLU A 246 -7.90 15.64 -14.64
N ASP A 247 -8.10 14.88 -15.73
CA ASP A 247 -8.85 13.62 -15.69
C ASP A 247 -8.15 12.61 -14.76
N ALA A 248 -6.82 12.53 -14.83
CA ALA A 248 -6.04 11.67 -13.95
C ALA A 248 -6.10 12.15 -12.49
N ALA A 249 -5.96 13.46 -12.25
CA ALA A 249 -6.06 14.05 -10.90
C ALA A 249 -7.44 13.79 -10.27
N LEU A 250 -8.52 13.96 -11.04
CA LEU A 250 -9.88 13.61 -10.62
C LEU A 250 -10.01 12.12 -10.32
N GLY A 251 -9.36 11.26 -11.11
CA GLY A 251 -9.32 9.82 -10.88
C GLY A 251 -8.57 9.41 -9.61
N PHE A 252 -7.57 10.19 -9.20
CA PHE A 252 -6.77 9.95 -7.99
C PHE A 252 -7.41 10.47 -6.72
N LEU A 253 -8.16 11.57 -6.81
CA LEU A 253 -8.76 12.24 -5.67
C LEU A 253 -9.57 11.24 -4.83
N ALA A 254 -9.26 11.19 -3.53
CA ALA A 254 -9.89 10.27 -2.59
C ALA A 254 -10.00 10.88 -1.18
N ASP A 255 -10.29 12.17 -1.08
CA ASP A 255 -10.41 12.94 0.16
C ASP A 255 -11.53 12.53 1.14
N THR A 256 -12.42 11.62 0.75
CA THR A 256 -13.50 11.07 1.59
C THR A 256 -13.47 9.55 1.62
N GLU A 257 -14.08 8.94 2.65
CA GLU A 257 -14.21 7.46 2.74
C GLU A 257 -14.97 6.91 1.54
N ALA A 258 -16.07 7.56 1.12
CA ALA A 258 -16.86 7.15 -0.03
C ALA A 258 -16.03 7.20 -1.33
N ARG A 259 -15.30 8.30 -1.57
CA ARG A 259 -14.45 8.44 -2.76
C ARG A 259 -13.28 7.44 -2.74
N THR A 260 -12.71 7.18 -1.57
CA THR A 260 -11.70 6.13 -1.37
C THR A 260 -12.24 4.76 -1.76
N LYS A 261 -13.43 4.38 -1.26
CA LYS A 261 -14.07 3.09 -1.61
C LYS A 261 -14.33 2.98 -3.12
N THR A 262 -14.91 4.01 -3.74
CA THR A 262 -15.18 4.04 -5.18
C THR A 262 -13.92 3.98 -6.05
N ARG A 263 -12.84 4.65 -5.64
CA ARG A 263 -11.56 4.61 -6.38
C ARG A 263 -10.93 3.22 -6.26
N THR A 264 -10.86 2.67 -5.05
CA THR A 264 -10.20 1.38 -4.80
C THR A 264 -11.02 0.21 -5.34
N SER A 265 -12.35 0.30 -5.43
CA SER A 265 -13.20 -0.75 -6.01
C SER A 265 -12.98 -0.97 -7.52
N LYS A 266 -12.24 -0.08 -8.20
CA LYS A 266 -11.78 -0.31 -9.58
C LYS A 266 -10.64 -1.33 -9.67
N CYS A 267 -10.04 -1.71 -8.54
CA CYS A 267 -9.09 -2.81 -8.48
C CYS A 267 -9.83 -4.13 -8.74
N THR A 268 -9.56 -4.77 -9.88
CA THR A 268 -10.21 -6.05 -10.24
C THR A 268 -9.82 -7.20 -9.33
N ASP A 269 -8.69 -7.05 -8.63
CA ASP A 269 -8.05 -8.13 -7.89
C ASP A 269 -8.39 -8.11 -6.39
N ALA A 270 -9.21 -7.15 -5.94
CA ALA A 270 -9.58 -6.96 -4.54
C ALA A 270 -10.95 -6.30 -4.34
N ASN A 271 -11.71 -6.77 -3.35
CA ASN A 271 -12.88 -6.10 -2.83
C ASN A 271 -12.47 -5.17 -1.68
N VAL A 272 -13.07 -3.98 -1.62
CA VAL A 272 -12.86 -3.03 -0.52
C VAL A 272 -13.95 -3.27 0.53
N ASP A 273 -13.58 -3.83 1.67
CA ASP A 273 -14.55 -4.16 2.72
C ASP A 273 -14.82 -2.93 3.60
N ASP A 274 -13.77 -2.20 3.98
CA ASP A 274 -13.88 -0.94 4.70
C ASP A 274 -12.74 0.03 4.36
N ALA A 275 -12.99 1.31 4.60
CA ALA A 275 -12.02 2.38 4.43
C ALA A 275 -12.35 3.51 5.41
N LYS A 276 -11.34 3.92 6.18
CA LYS A 276 -11.40 4.98 7.18
C LYS A 276 -10.31 6.00 6.93
N ILE A 277 -10.68 7.28 6.96
CA ILE A 277 -9.71 8.37 7.02
C ILE A 277 -9.44 8.63 8.49
N LEU A 278 -8.24 8.25 8.95
CA LEU A 278 -7.87 8.34 10.34
C LEU A 278 -7.46 9.75 10.72
N ALA A 279 -6.72 10.43 9.84
CA ALA A 279 -6.35 11.82 10.03
C ALA A 279 -6.27 12.52 8.67
N ARG A 280 -6.78 13.75 8.60
CA ARG A 280 -6.61 14.64 7.45
C ARG A 280 -5.63 15.74 7.83
N ILE A 281 -4.49 15.77 7.16
CA ILE A 281 -3.46 16.81 7.34
C ILE A 281 -3.79 17.97 6.40
N GLU A 282 -4.08 17.66 5.13
CA GLU A 282 -4.49 18.63 4.12
C GLU A 282 -5.65 18.09 3.28
N GLY A 283 -6.37 18.97 2.61
CA GLY A 283 -7.32 18.54 1.58
C GLY A 283 -7.57 19.61 0.54
N PRO A 284 -8.66 19.49 -0.23
CA PRO A 284 -8.90 20.33 -1.38
C PRO A 284 -8.89 21.81 -1.01
N SER A 285 -8.29 22.60 -1.90
CA SER A 285 -8.19 24.05 -1.80
C SER A 285 -8.72 24.69 -3.10
N PHE A 286 -8.83 26.02 -3.12
CA PHE A 286 -9.21 26.73 -4.33
C PHE A 286 -8.13 26.61 -5.42
N ASP A 287 -6.86 26.70 -5.04
CA ASP A 287 -5.71 26.66 -5.95
C ASP A 287 -5.41 25.23 -6.44
N ASP A 288 -5.57 24.23 -5.56
CA ASP A 288 -5.52 22.81 -5.91
C ASP A 288 -6.76 22.07 -5.37
N PRO A 289 -7.78 21.84 -6.21
CA PRO A 289 -8.99 21.10 -5.84
C PRO A 289 -8.77 19.59 -5.74
N PHE A 290 -7.63 19.07 -6.20
CA PHE A 290 -7.28 17.65 -6.17
C PHE A 290 -6.36 17.30 -4.98
N ARG A 291 -6.02 18.29 -4.16
CA ARG A 291 -5.13 18.14 -3.00
C ARG A 291 -5.74 17.22 -1.94
N PHE A 292 -4.94 16.28 -1.47
CA PHE A 292 -5.21 15.51 -0.27
C PHE A 292 -3.90 15.09 0.38
N LEU A 293 -3.81 15.20 1.70
CA LEU A 293 -2.76 14.56 2.50
C LEU A 293 -3.38 14.02 3.78
N GLY A 294 -3.25 12.73 4.01
CA GLY A 294 -3.82 12.13 5.21
C GLY A 294 -3.47 10.66 5.42
N VAL A 295 -3.82 10.18 6.61
CA VAL A 295 -3.65 8.78 7.00
C VAL A 295 -4.95 8.04 6.77
N LYS A 296 -4.86 6.88 6.12
CA LYS A 296 -5.99 6.02 5.84
C LYS A 296 -5.75 4.61 6.33
N TRP A 297 -6.83 3.98 6.77
CA TRP A 297 -6.88 2.55 7.01
C TRP A 297 -7.91 1.91 6.10
N LEU A 298 -7.55 0.80 5.44
CA LEU A 298 -8.44 0.09 4.52
C LEU A 298 -8.32 -1.42 4.72
N THR A 299 -9.40 -2.14 4.50
CA THR A 299 -9.39 -3.61 4.41
C THR A 299 -9.77 -4.06 3.02
N LEU A 300 -8.95 -4.95 2.48
CA LEU A 300 -9.18 -5.56 1.19
C LEU A 300 -9.22 -7.09 1.31
N SER A 301 -10.23 -7.68 0.68
CA SER A 301 -10.40 -9.12 0.56
C SER A 301 -10.28 -9.58 -0.89
N THR A 302 -9.83 -10.81 -1.12
CA THR A 302 -9.79 -11.36 -2.47
C THR A 302 -11.20 -11.56 -3.01
N PRO A 303 -11.51 -11.26 -4.28
CA PRO A 303 -12.82 -11.51 -4.86
C PRO A 303 -13.13 -13.02 -5.01
N GLY A 304 -14.41 -13.34 -5.10
CA GLY A 304 -14.90 -14.69 -5.44
C GLY A 304 -14.59 -15.75 -4.39
N ALA A 305 -14.45 -17.01 -4.83
CA ALA A 305 -14.22 -18.16 -3.95
C ALA A 305 -12.82 -18.16 -3.30
N ALA A 306 -11.86 -17.40 -3.84
CA ALA A 306 -10.51 -17.31 -3.30
C ALA A 306 -10.48 -16.64 -1.90
N LYS A 307 -11.49 -15.82 -1.56
CA LYS A 307 -11.65 -15.17 -0.25
C LYS A 307 -11.67 -16.14 0.94
N TYR A 308 -12.02 -17.40 0.70
CA TYR A 308 -12.06 -18.43 1.74
C TYR A 308 -10.70 -19.07 2.03
N PHE A 309 -9.70 -18.82 1.17
CA PHE A 309 -8.37 -19.42 1.28
C PHE A 309 -7.25 -18.37 1.42
N ILE A 310 -7.50 -17.14 0.99
CA ILE A 310 -6.56 -16.03 1.08
C ILE A 310 -6.99 -15.12 2.22
N LYS A 311 -6.08 -14.92 3.18
CA LYS A 311 -6.30 -14.02 4.33
C LYS A 311 -6.56 -12.60 3.82
N SER A 312 -7.59 -11.95 4.35
CA SER A 312 -7.84 -10.52 4.08
C SER A 312 -6.65 -9.69 4.54
N ARG A 313 -6.40 -8.58 3.84
CA ARG A 313 -5.30 -7.67 4.15
C ARG A 313 -5.84 -6.36 4.68
N ASP A 314 -5.20 -5.82 5.70
CA ASP A 314 -5.42 -4.43 6.12
C ASP A 314 -4.22 -3.57 5.71
N TYR A 315 -4.50 -2.29 5.47
CA TYR A 315 -3.56 -1.33 4.94
C TYR A 315 -3.63 -0.09 5.82
N LEU A 316 -2.50 0.31 6.41
CA LEU A 316 -2.35 1.61 7.06
C LEU A 316 -1.38 2.45 6.24
N ILE A 317 -1.90 3.49 5.60
CA ILE A 317 -1.15 4.27 4.62
C ILE A 317 -1.21 5.76 4.88
N LEU A 318 -0.09 6.43 4.62
CA LEU A 318 -0.05 7.83 4.25
C LEU A 318 -0.41 7.94 2.76
N GLU A 319 -1.43 8.73 2.44
CA GLU A 319 -1.80 9.04 1.07
C GLU A 319 -1.69 10.53 0.81
N SER A 320 -1.07 10.87 -0.31
CA SER A 320 -0.94 12.25 -0.80
C SER A 320 -1.28 12.32 -2.29
N SER A 321 -2.06 13.32 -2.68
CA SER A 321 -2.36 13.60 -4.09
C SER A 321 -2.48 15.10 -4.31
N GLY A 322 -2.23 15.54 -5.53
CA GLY A 322 -2.40 16.94 -5.90
C GLY A 322 -1.85 17.26 -7.28
N MET A 323 -1.94 18.54 -7.62
CA MET A 323 -1.31 19.13 -8.79
C MET A 323 0.00 19.81 -8.36
N ALA A 324 1.01 19.77 -9.22
CA ALA A 324 2.29 20.43 -8.99
C ALA A 324 2.89 20.88 -10.32
N LEU A 325 3.91 21.74 -10.23
CA LEU A 325 4.72 22.19 -11.35
C LEU A 325 6.10 21.54 -11.29
N ASP A 326 6.61 21.10 -12.43
CA ASP A 326 8.00 20.70 -12.56
C ASP A 326 8.92 21.91 -12.81
N SER A 327 10.22 21.65 -12.98
CA SER A 327 11.23 22.70 -13.19
C SER A 327 11.05 23.48 -14.49
N ASP A 328 10.33 22.93 -15.46
CA ASP A 328 10.04 23.59 -16.73
C ASP A 328 8.69 24.34 -16.69
N GLY A 329 8.01 24.31 -15.53
CA GLY A 329 6.70 24.94 -15.33
C GLY A 329 5.55 24.14 -15.92
N GLU A 330 5.79 22.89 -16.35
CA GLU A 330 4.73 22.02 -16.83
C GLU A 330 3.94 21.44 -15.65
N ARG A 331 2.62 21.43 -15.80
CA ARG A 331 1.72 20.87 -14.79
C ARG A 331 1.73 19.35 -14.84
N PHE A 332 1.90 18.74 -13.70
CA PHE A 332 1.73 17.30 -13.51
C PHE A 332 0.83 17.03 -12.31
N CYS A 333 0.21 15.85 -12.29
CA CYS A 333 -0.49 15.37 -11.10
C CYS A 333 0.21 14.14 -10.53
N TYR A 334 0.04 13.92 -9.24
CA TYR A 334 0.63 12.79 -8.56
C TYR A 334 -0.34 12.09 -7.61
N LEU A 335 -0.03 10.84 -7.33
CA LEU A 335 -0.66 10.05 -6.28
C LEU A 335 0.42 9.23 -5.58
N LEU A 336 0.58 9.45 -4.28
CA LEU A 336 1.42 8.69 -3.37
C LEU A 336 0.53 7.87 -2.43
N SER A 337 0.83 6.59 -2.28
CA SER A 337 0.32 5.72 -1.23
C SER A 337 1.49 4.98 -0.60
N HIS A 338 1.75 5.22 0.68
CA HIS A 338 2.91 4.69 1.39
C HIS A 338 2.50 4.09 2.73
N SER A 339 2.87 2.84 3.00
CA SER A 339 2.61 2.21 4.29
C SER A 339 3.34 2.94 5.42
N ILE A 340 2.64 3.19 6.52
CA ILE A 340 3.20 3.77 7.74
C ILE A 340 2.84 2.91 8.96
N ALA A 341 3.52 3.17 10.09
CA ALA A 341 3.18 2.60 11.39
C ALA A 341 2.65 3.71 12.31
N LEU A 342 1.59 3.40 13.06
CA LEU A 342 1.07 4.23 14.14
C LEU A 342 0.75 3.31 15.33
N ASP A 343 1.20 3.69 16.52
CA ASP A 343 1.00 2.89 17.74
C ASP A 343 -0.50 2.75 18.06
N GLU A 344 -1.31 3.76 17.73
CA GLU A 344 -2.76 3.76 17.90
C GLU A 344 -3.48 2.79 16.95
N VAL A 345 -2.79 2.30 15.91
CA VAL A 345 -3.35 1.42 14.88
C VAL A 345 -2.45 0.19 14.71
N PRO A 346 -2.46 -0.72 15.72
CA PRO A 346 -1.68 -1.94 15.66
C PRO A 346 -2.15 -2.85 14.52
N GLU A 347 -1.40 -3.92 14.27
CA GLU A 347 -1.83 -4.95 13.34
C GLU A 347 -3.07 -5.67 13.88
N PHE A 348 -4.05 -5.91 13.00
CA PHE A 348 -5.31 -6.55 13.37
C PHE A 348 -5.29 -8.05 13.09
N GLU A 349 -4.18 -8.74 13.42
CA GLU A 349 -4.02 -10.17 13.16
C GLU A 349 -5.08 -11.03 13.84
N SER A 350 -5.45 -10.65 15.07
CA SER A 350 -6.53 -11.27 15.86
C SER A 350 -7.91 -11.13 15.20
N PHE A 351 -8.10 -10.13 14.33
CA PHE A 351 -9.31 -9.94 13.53
C PHE A 351 -9.21 -10.64 12.16
N GLY A 352 -8.18 -11.45 11.95
CA GLY A 352 -8.01 -12.23 10.73
C GLY A 352 -7.38 -11.48 9.56
N PHE A 353 -6.82 -10.28 9.80
CA PHE A 353 -6.08 -9.54 8.79
C PHE A 353 -4.59 -9.85 8.81
N ALA A 354 -3.91 -9.64 7.70
CA ALA A 354 -2.46 -9.46 7.71
C ALA A 354 -2.12 -8.10 7.11
N ARG A 355 -1.29 -7.32 7.82
CA ARG A 355 -0.91 -5.97 7.43
C ARG A 355 -0.10 -6.01 6.15
N GLN A 356 -0.55 -5.27 5.15
CA GLN A 356 0.16 -5.15 3.88
C GLN A 356 1.11 -3.96 3.92
N THR A 357 2.38 -4.23 3.61
CA THR A 357 3.43 -3.20 3.47
C THR A 357 3.70 -2.93 2.01
N PHE A 358 3.61 -1.67 1.59
CA PHE A 358 3.90 -1.26 0.22
C PHE A 358 4.20 0.24 0.14
N SER A 359 4.78 0.65 -0.97
CA SER A 359 4.88 2.06 -1.34
C SER A 359 4.64 2.17 -2.84
N ALA A 360 3.85 3.13 -3.27
CA ALA A 360 3.62 3.43 -4.68
C ALA A 360 3.47 4.93 -4.86
N CYS A 361 4.16 5.49 -5.85
CA CYS A 361 3.98 6.86 -6.28
C CYS A 361 3.81 6.90 -7.79
N HIS A 362 2.84 7.67 -8.25
CA HIS A 362 2.47 7.86 -9.64
C HIS A 362 2.67 9.32 -10.00
N ILE A 363 3.33 9.58 -11.12
CA ILE A 363 3.50 10.91 -11.72
C ILE A 363 2.87 10.87 -13.11
N ILE A 364 1.96 11.80 -13.37
CA ILE A 364 1.22 11.91 -14.64
C ILE A 364 1.50 13.25 -15.27
N ARG A 365 2.09 13.23 -16.46
CA ARG A 365 2.46 14.42 -17.23
C ARG A 365 1.69 14.50 -18.53
N PRO A 366 1.56 15.70 -19.13
CA PRO A 366 1.10 15.85 -20.50
C PRO A 366 1.93 14.99 -21.46
N SER A 367 1.28 14.46 -22.50
CA SER A 367 1.96 13.88 -23.65
C SER A 367 2.08 14.91 -24.77
N ASP A 368 3.02 14.70 -25.69
CA ASP A 368 3.13 15.51 -26.91
C ASP A 368 1.94 15.28 -27.86
N THR A 369 1.23 14.15 -27.66
CA THR A 369 -0.01 13.83 -28.36
C THR A 369 -1.19 14.41 -27.60
N GLU A 370 -2.02 15.21 -28.27
CA GLU A 370 -3.23 15.76 -27.68
C GLU A 370 -4.10 14.64 -27.08
N ARG A 371 -4.63 14.87 -25.88
CA ARG A 371 -5.50 13.94 -25.12
C ARG A 371 -4.82 12.61 -24.75
N GLU A 372 -3.50 12.58 -24.64
CA GLU A 372 -2.80 11.54 -23.90
C GLU A 372 -2.01 12.14 -22.74
N VAL A 373 -1.84 11.32 -21.70
CA VAL A 373 -0.93 11.59 -20.60
C VAL A 373 0.15 10.51 -20.53
N LYS A 374 1.38 10.94 -20.22
CA LYS A 374 2.50 10.05 -19.90
C LYS A 374 2.40 9.66 -18.43
N VAL A 375 2.45 8.36 -18.19
CA VAL A 375 2.40 7.76 -16.86
C VAL A 375 3.80 7.28 -16.50
N PHE A 376 4.27 7.68 -15.33
CA PHE A 376 5.41 7.07 -14.66
C PHE A 376 4.96 6.66 -13.26
N SER A 377 5.30 5.45 -12.84
CA SER A 377 4.94 4.96 -11.51
C SER A 377 6.07 4.14 -10.94
N ARG A 378 6.32 4.25 -9.65
CA ARG A 378 7.40 3.55 -8.97
C ARG A 378 6.94 3.09 -7.59
N GLY A 379 7.37 1.90 -7.20
CA GLY A 379 6.93 1.34 -5.93
C GLY A 379 7.46 -0.05 -5.62
N PHE A 380 7.01 -0.60 -4.51
CA PHE A 380 7.24 -1.97 -4.09
C PHE A 380 6.04 -2.47 -3.28
N THR A 381 5.91 -3.78 -3.14
CA THR A 381 4.88 -4.40 -2.32
C THR A 381 5.47 -5.66 -1.67
N ASP A 382 5.32 -5.76 -0.36
CA ASP A 382 5.83 -6.86 0.45
C ASP A 382 4.69 -7.79 0.86
N SER A 383 4.43 -8.83 0.06
CA SER A 383 3.23 -9.68 0.19
C SER A 383 3.38 -10.85 1.17
N VAL A 384 4.30 -10.78 2.14
CA VAL A 384 4.61 -11.87 3.07
C VAL A 384 3.40 -12.34 3.89
#